data_AF-A0A7C1ZAP0-F1
#
_entry.id   AF-A0A7C1ZAP0-F1
#
_cell.length_a   1.000
_cell.length_b   1.000
_cell.length_c   1.000
_cell.angle_alpha   90.00
_cell.angle_beta   90.00
_cell.angle_gamma   90.00
#
_symmetry.space_group_name_H-M   'P 1'
#
loop_
_entity.id
_entity.type
_entity.pdbx_description
1 polymer ?
#
loop_
_entity_poly.entity_id
_entity_poly.type
_entity_poly.pdbx_seq_one_letter_code
_entity_poly.pdbx_strand_id
1 'polypeptide(L)'
;MKFRNDLLFIIGLAVFFLPFFVFHDVFDSYYRFNLEHGLVMSFIKFALLATLGEVIGLRIKTGRYHEKRFGLFPRAIVWGFLGITIYMAFSIFATGTPQFLLKLGLNDADTLLHADLSWKKVLVSFSVSTALNLFYAPVMMTFHKITDLHIREKGGTLRNCY
;
A
#
# COMPACT_ATOMS: atom_id res chain seq x y z
N MET A 1 23.73 17.50 4.94
CA MET A 1 22.28 17.31 5.11
C MET A 1 21.58 18.64 4.81
N LYS A 2 20.77 18.77 3.75
CA LYS A 2 20.14 20.06 3.40
C LYS A 2 18.78 20.19 4.10
N PHE A 3 18.80 20.61 5.37
CA PHE A 3 17.62 20.81 6.23
C PHE A 3 16.49 21.58 5.53
N ARG A 4 16.82 22.58 4.70
CA ARG A 4 15.84 23.35 3.92
C ARG A 4 14.96 22.50 3.01
N ASN A 5 15.51 21.48 2.37
CA ASN A 5 14.74 20.61 1.47
C ASN A 5 13.81 19.68 2.25
N ASP A 6 14.26 19.23 3.43
CA ASP A 6 13.47 18.39 4.32
C ASP A 6 12.29 19.17 4.90
N LEU A 7 12.51 20.43 5.28
CA LEU A 7 11.46 21.34 5.73
C LEU A 7 10.42 21.61 4.63
N LEU A 8 10.86 21.90 3.40
CA LEU A 8 9.95 22.10 2.25
C LEU A 8 9.11 20.85 1.96
N PHE A 9 9.72 19.66 2.06
CA PHE A 9 9.02 18.40 1.88
C PHE A 9 7.94 18.18 2.96
N ILE A 10 8.27 18.41 4.23
CA ILE A 10 7.33 18.29 5.35
C ILE A 10 6.19 19.31 5.22
N ILE A 11 6.49 20.56 4.89
CA ILE A 11 5.47 21.60 4.67
C ILE A 11 4.57 21.21 3.51
N GLY A 12 5.12 20.73 2.38
CA GLY A 12 4.32 20.25 1.26
C GLY A 12 3.38 19.11 1.65
N LEU A 13 3.86 18.15 2.44
CA LEU A 13 3.06 17.05 2.96
C LEU A 13 1.95 17.55 3.90
N ALA A 14 2.28 18.46 4.81
CA ALA A 14 1.33 19.06 5.73
C ALA A 14 0.25 19.82 4.96
N VAL A 15 0.61 20.66 4.01
CA VAL A 15 -0.33 21.42 3.16
C VAL A 15 -1.22 20.49 2.34
N PHE A 16 -0.68 19.39 1.82
CA PHE A 16 -1.47 18.41 1.06
C PHE A 16 -2.52 17.70 1.94
N PHE A 17 -2.17 17.32 3.17
CA PHE A 17 -3.09 16.62 4.06
C PHE A 17 -3.98 17.53 4.90
N LEU A 18 -3.62 18.81 5.10
CA LEU A 18 -4.36 19.78 5.91
C LEU A 18 -5.86 19.84 5.56
N PRO A 19 -6.28 19.87 4.28
CA PRO A 19 -7.70 19.95 3.94
C PRO A 19 -8.53 18.80 4.49
N PHE A 20 -7.96 17.60 4.62
CA PHE A 20 -8.65 16.43 5.16
C PHE A 20 -8.91 16.51 6.67
N PHE A 21 -8.18 17.37 7.40
CA PHE A 21 -8.37 17.59 8.84
C PHE A 21 -9.22 18.83 9.13
N VAL A 22 -9.17 19.84 8.25
CA VAL A 22 -9.86 21.12 8.46
C VAL A 22 -11.29 21.08 7.91
N PHE A 23 -11.50 20.45 6.75
CA PHE A 23 -12.79 20.43 6.08
C PHE A 23 -13.45 19.05 6.17
N HIS A 24 -14.52 18.94 6.97
CA HIS A 24 -15.27 17.68 7.12
C HIS A 24 -15.83 17.19 5.78
N ASP A 25 -16.40 18.07 4.95
CA ASP A 25 -16.95 17.69 3.65
C ASP A 25 -15.93 17.02 2.72
N VAL A 26 -14.66 17.47 2.76
CA VAL A 26 -13.57 16.88 1.98
C VAL A 26 -13.24 15.48 2.50
N PHE A 27 -13.15 15.33 3.83
CA PHE A 27 -12.90 14.04 4.46
C PHE A 27 -14.04 13.05 4.18
N ASP A 28 -15.29 13.47 4.34
CA ASP A 28 -16.47 12.62 4.13
C ASP A 28 -16.61 12.22 2.66
N SER A 29 -16.38 13.15 1.73
CA SER A 29 -16.35 12.84 0.30
C SER A 29 -15.27 11.81 -0.03
N TYR A 30 -14.06 11.96 0.54
CA TYR A 30 -12.99 10.98 0.39
C TYR A 30 -13.37 9.62 1.00
N TYR A 31 -13.95 9.61 2.19
CA TYR A 31 -14.35 8.39 2.90
C TYR A 31 -15.39 7.62 2.09
N ARG A 32 -16.43 8.31 1.62
CA ARG A 32 -17.46 7.73 0.75
C ARG A 32 -16.89 7.19 -0.55
N PHE A 33 -16.08 7.99 -1.24
CA PHE A 33 -15.45 7.55 -2.49
C PHE A 33 -14.56 6.32 -2.28
N ASN A 34 -13.88 6.22 -1.14
CA ASN A 34 -13.11 5.03 -0.79
C ASN A 34 -13.96 3.78 -0.55
N LEU A 35 -15.15 3.92 0.04
CA LEU A 35 -16.08 2.80 0.22
C LEU A 35 -16.69 2.36 -1.12
N GLU A 36 -17.09 3.31 -1.96
CA GLU A 36 -17.75 3.05 -3.24
C GLU A 36 -16.77 2.56 -4.32
N HIS A 37 -15.52 3.01 -4.29
CA HIS A 37 -14.50 2.74 -5.32
C HIS A 37 -13.19 2.20 -4.75
N GLY A 38 -13.27 1.13 -3.95
CA GLY A 38 -12.12 0.54 -3.26
C GLY A 38 -10.91 0.22 -4.15
N LEU A 39 -11.13 -0.35 -5.35
CA LEU A 39 -10.05 -0.69 -6.30
C LEU A 39 -9.37 0.55 -6.90
N VAL A 40 -10.14 1.57 -7.26
CA VAL A 40 -9.60 2.81 -7.81
C VAL A 40 -8.82 3.55 -6.73
N MET A 41 -9.37 3.59 -5.51
CA MET A 41 -8.70 4.22 -4.39
C MET A 41 -7.46 3.46 -3.94
N SER A 42 -7.44 2.12 -4.02
CA SER A 42 -6.23 1.36 -3.74
C SER A 42 -5.15 1.67 -4.78
N PHE A 43 -5.49 1.80 -6.06
CA PHE A 43 -4.54 2.26 -7.08
C PHE A 43 -3.94 3.63 -6.70
N ILE A 44 -4.78 4.62 -6.43
CA ILE A 44 -4.34 5.99 -6.13
C ILE A 44 -3.50 6.02 -4.85
N LYS A 45 -3.97 5.36 -3.77
CA LYS A 45 -3.28 5.33 -2.47
C LYS A 45 -1.91 4.69 -2.58
N PHE A 46 -1.79 3.53 -3.22
CA PHE A 46 -0.50 2.86 -3.33
C PHE A 46 0.44 3.58 -4.30
N ALA A 47 -0.07 4.09 -5.43
CA ALA A 47 0.72 4.90 -6.36
C ALA A 47 1.37 6.10 -5.66
N LEU A 48 0.61 6.82 -4.81
CA LEU A 48 1.11 7.97 -4.06
C LEU A 48 1.98 7.56 -2.86
N LEU A 49 1.46 6.76 -1.95
CA LEU A 49 2.11 6.49 -0.65
C LEU A 49 3.35 5.61 -0.79
N ALA A 50 3.31 4.57 -1.62
CA ALA A 50 4.46 3.71 -1.81
C ALA A 50 5.58 4.45 -2.54
N THR A 51 5.25 5.25 -3.55
CA THR A 51 6.23 6.10 -4.25
C THR A 51 6.81 7.18 -3.35
N LEU A 52 5.99 7.80 -2.49
CA LEU A 52 6.46 8.73 -1.46
C LEU A 52 7.44 8.03 -0.51
N GLY A 53 7.12 6.81 -0.08
CA GLY A 53 7.99 5.97 0.75
C GLY A 53 9.33 5.66 0.07
N GLU A 54 9.32 5.38 -1.23
CA GLU A 54 10.55 5.17 -2.01
C GLU A 54 11.39 6.45 -2.14
N VAL A 55 10.77 7.62 -2.30
CA VAL A 55 11.44 8.92 -2.30
C VAL A 55 12.07 9.22 -0.94
N ILE A 56 11.39 8.91 0.16
CA ILE A 56 11.95 9.01 1.52
C ILE A 56 13.12 8.04 1.67
N GLY A 57 12.97 6.80 1.20
CA GLY A 57 14.05 5.81 1.19
C GLY A 57 15.28 6.27 0.39
N LEU A 58 15.08 6.92 -0.76
CA LEU A 58 16.14 7.53 -1.55
C LEU A 58 16.82 8.66 -0.78
N ARG A 59 16.05 9.49 -0.07
CA ARG A 59 16.57 10.58 0.76
C ARG A 59 17.44 10.09 1.90
N ILE A 60 17.04 9.00 2.55
CA ILE A 60 17.81 8.35 3.64
C ILE A 60 19.12 7.79 3.08
N LYS A 61 19.09 7.12 1.92
CA LYS A 61 20.28 6.46 1.33
C LYS A 61 21.28 7.44 0.70
N THR A 62 20.80 8.45 -0.02
CA THR A 62 21.64 9.27 -0.91
C THR A 62 21.77 10.72 -0.49
N GLY A 63 21.00 11.16 0.51
CA GLY A 63 20.96 12.57 0.89
C GLY A 63 20.06 13.45 0.01
N ARG A 64 19.41 12.89 -1.02
CA ARG A 64 18.66 13.62 -2.06
C ARG A 64 17.25 13.07 -2.24
N TYR A 65 16.28 13.94 -2.51
CA TYR A 65 14.89 13.55 -2.82
C TYR A 65 14.67 13.15 -4.29
N HIS A 66 15.67 13.39 -5.15
CA HIS A 66 15.57 13.09 -6.56
C HIS A 66 16.92 12.59 -7.08
N GLU A 67 16.87 11.55 -7.90
CA GLU A 67 18.01 10.99 -8.60
C GLU A 67 17.68 10.84 -10.09
N LYS A 68 18.62 11.21 -10.96
CA LYS A 68 18.44 11.03 -12.41
C LYS A 68 18.25 9.53 -12.66
N ARG A 69 17.20 9.17 -13.43
CA ARG A 69 16.78 7.78 -13.74
C ARG A 69 16.13 7.02 -12.59
N PHE A 70 15.69 7.69 -11.52
CA PHE A 70 14.94 7.03 -10.44
C PHE A 70 13.62 6.42 -10.96
N GLY A 71 12.97 7.05 -11.93
CA GLY A 71 11.75 6.52 -12.55
C GLY A 71 10.50 6.63 -11.67
N LEU A 72 10.34 7.77 -10.99
CA LEU A 72 9.26 8.01 -10.04
C LEU A 72 7.86 7.78 -10.63
N PHE A 73 7.62 8.22 -11.86
CA PHE A 73 6.33 8.06 -12.53
C PHE A 73 6.04 6.61 -12.95
N PRO A 74 6.96 5.89 -13.63
CA PRO A 74 6.82 4.44 -13.84
C PRO A 74 6.59 3.65 -12.54
N ARG A 75 7.31 3.97 -11.46
CA ARG A 75 7.15 3.35 -10.14
C ARG A 75 5.76 3.58 -9.56
N ALA A 76 5.24 4.81 -9.65
CA ALA A 76 3.89 5.12 -9.21
C ALA A 76 2.83 4.31 -9.95
N ILE A 77 2.98 4.10 -11.25
CA ILE A 77 2.07 3.26 -12.04
C ILE A 77 2.13 1.81 -11.57
N VAL A 78 3.33 1.23 -11.42
CA VAL A 78 3.53 -0.13 -10.91
C VAL A 78 2.90 -0.30 -9.53
N TRP A 79 3.20 0.62 -8.61
CA TRP A 79 2.60 0.60 -7.27
C TRP A 79 1.09 0.75 -7.29
N GLY A 80 0.53 1.54 -8.20
CA GLY A 80 -0.90 1.63 -8.38
C GLY A 80 -1.52 0.28 -8.74
N PHE A 81 -0.98 -0.41 -9.74
CA PHE A 81 -1.47 -1.75 -10.11
C PHE A 81 -1.30 -2.77 -8.97
N LEU A 82 -0.17 -2.74 -8.26
CA LEU A 82 0.04 -3.55 -7.08
C LEU A 82 -0.96 -3.22 -5.96
N GLY A 83 -1.37 -1.96 -5.82
CA GLY A 83 -2.38 -1.55 -4.87
C GLY A 83 -3.73 -2.22 -5.10
N ILE A 84 -4.12 -2.41 -6.37
CA ILE A 84 -5.33 -3.15 -6.73
C ILE A 84 -5.21 -4.61 -6.29
N THR A 85 -4.08 -5.27 -6.57
CA THR A 85 -3.88 -6.67 -6.18
C THR A 85 -3.79 -6.84 -4.66
N ILE A 86 -3.24 -5.85 -3.94
CA ILE A 86 -3.20 -5.84 -2.47
C ILE A 86 -4.62 -5.75 -1.90
N TYR A 87 -5.46 -4.84 -2.43
CA TYR A 87 -6.87 -4.74 -2.02
C TYR A 87 -7.62 -6.06 -2.21
N MET A 88 -7.46 -6.68 -3.38
CA MET A 88 -8.06 -7.99 -3.66
C MET A 88 -7.55 -9.07 -2.71
N ALA A 89 -6.24 -9.13 -2.47
CA ALA A 89 -5.64 -10.10 -1.56
C ALA A 89 -6.18 -9.94 -0.13
N PHE A 90 -6.28 -8.72 0.40
CA PHE A 90 -6.89 -8.49 1.70
C PHE A 90 -8.32 -9.02 1.76
N SER A 91 -9.16 -8.72 0.77
CA SER A 91 -10.54 -9.23 0.73
C SER A 91 -10.60 -10.76 0.68
N ILE A 92 -9.75 -11.39 -0.13
CA ILE A 92 -9.71 -12.84 -0.30
C ILE A 92 -9.23 -13.53 0.97
N PHE A 93 -8.10 -13.12 1.54
CA PHE A 93 -7.53 -13.78 2.73
C PHE A 93 -8.32 -13.48 4.00
N ALA A 94 -8.88 -12.27 4.15
CA ALA A 94 -9.75 -11.96 5.29
C ALA A 94 -11.03 -12.79 5.30
N THR A 95 -11.51 -13.24 4.15
CA THR A 95 -12.71 -14.09 4.05
C THR A 95 -12.36 -15.58 4.01
N GLY A 96 -11.34 -15.95 3.24
CA GLY A 96 -10.96 -17.34 2.97
C GLY A 96 -10.24 -18.02 4.13
N THR A 97 -9.37 -17.31 4.85
CA THR A 97 -8.65 -17.91 5.98
C THR A 97 -9.57 -18.29 7.14
N PRO A 98 -10.54 -17.47 7.58
CA PRO A 98 -11.53 -17.90 8.58
C PRO A 98 -12.32 -19.14 8.14
N GLN A 99 -12.73 -19.21 6.87
CA GLN A 99 -13.44 -20.38 6.33
C GLN A 99 -12.59 -21.65 6.36
N PHE A 100 -11.27 -21.53 6.14
CA PHE A 100 -10.35 -22.64 6.32
C PHE A 100 -10.22 -23.06 7.80
N LEU A 101 -10.16 -22.10 8.73
CA LEU A 101 -10.10 -22.39 10.16
C LEU A 101 -11.36 -23.09 10.69
N LEU A 102 -12.54 -22.75 10.17
CA LEU A 102 -13.79 -23.48 10.46
C LEU A 102 -13.65 -24.97 10.12
N LYS A 103 -13.07 -25.30 8.96
CA LYS A 103 -12.82 -26.69 8.54
C LYS A 103 -11.82 -27.42 9.43
N LEU A 104 -10.95 -26.69 10.12
CA LEU A 104 -10.00 -27.23 11.11
C LEU A 104 -10.60 -27.37 12.51
N GLY A 105 -11.87 -27.01 12.71
CA GLY A 105 -12.58 -27.13 13.98
C GLY A 105 -12.54 -25.88 14.87
N LEU A 106 -12.05 -24.74 14.36
CA LEU A 106 -12.19 -23.47 15.05
C LEU A 106 -13.58 -22.88 14.78
N ASN A 107 -14.55 -23.23 15.62
CA ASN A 107 -15.92 -22.71 15.50
C ASN A 107 -15.95 -21.18 15.55
N ASP A 108 -16.89 -20.59 14.82
CA ASP A 108 -17.18 -19.15 14.77
C ASP A 108 -16.05 -18.27 14.18
N ALA A 109 -15.03 -18.85 13.53
CA ALA A 109 -13.88 -18.10 13.02
C ALA A 109 -14.26 -16.94 12.09
N ASP A 110 -15.33 -17.09 11.31
CA ASP A 110 -15.87 -16.10 10.39
C ASP A 110 -16.49 -14.89 11.10
N THR A 111 -17.09 -15.08 12.28
CA THR A 111 -17.70 -13.99 13.06
C THR A 111 -16.70 -13.35 14.04
N LEU A 112 -15.68 -14.08 14.46
CA LEU A 112 -14.69 -13.64 15.45
C LEU A 112 -13.87 -12.41 15.03
N LEU A 113 -13.73 -12.12 13.73
CA LEU A 113 -13.06 -10.89 13.28
C LEU A 113 -13.83 -9.62 13.67
N HIS A 114 -15.17 -9.72 13.76
CA HIS A 114 -16.05 -8.61 14.13
C HIS A 114 -16.39 -8.56 15.63
N ALA A 115 -16.01 -9.60 16.39
CA ALA A 115 -16.23 -9.68 17.83
C ALA A 115 -15.27 -8.79 18.64
N ASP A 116 -15.52 -8.67 19.94
CA ASP A 116 -14.60 -8.03 20.88
C ASP A 116 -13.23 -8.71 20.94
N LEU A 117 -12.25 -7.99 21.47
CA LEU A 117 -10.89 -8.49 21.59
C LEU A 117 -10.87 -9.76 22.46
N SER A 118 -10.38 -10.85 21.88
CA SER A 118 -10.23 -12.14 22.55
C SER A 118 -9.04 -12.90 21.97
N TRP A 119 -8.53 -13.89 22.71
CA TRP A 119 -7.47 -14.77 22.21
C TRP A 119 -7.86 -15.50 20.93
N LYS A 120 -9.14 -15.87 20.78
CA LYS A 120 -9.66 -16.47 19.55
C LYS A 120 -9.61 -15.48 18.37
N LYS A 121 -10.02 -14.22 18.57
CA LYS A 121 -9.91 -13.17 17.55
C LYS A 121 -8.46 -12.90 17.15
N VAL A 122 -7.53 -12.88 18.12
CA VAL A 122 -6.09 -12.74 17.86
C VAL A 122 -5.59 -13.91 17.02
N LEU A 123 -5.97 -15.15 17.34
CA LEU A 123 -5.60 -16.33 16.57
C LEU A 123 -6.10 -16.24 15.12
N VAL A 124 -7.38 -15.91 14.91
CA VAL A 124 -7.94 -15.74 13.54
C VAL A 124 -7.21 -14.65 12.77
N SER A 125 -7.00 -13.49 13.39
CA SER A 125 -6.30 -12.34 12.78
C SER A 125 -4.85 -12.68 12.44
N PHE A 126 -4.18 -13.42 13.33
CA PHE A 126 -2.83 -13.92 13.11
C PHE A 126 -2.80 -14.89 11.94
N SER A 127 -3.72 -15.86 11.87
CA SER A 127 -3.81 -16.80 10.75
C SER A 127 -4.05 -16.10 9.42
N VAL A 128 -4.96 -15.11 9.36
CA VAL A 128 -5.19 -14.29 8.15
C VAL A 128 -3.90 -13.60 7.73
N SER A 129 -3.20 -12.96 8.67
CA SER A 129 -1.93 -12.29 8.41
C SER A 129 -0.86 -13.28 7.93
N THR A 130 -0.72 -14.43 8.57
CA THR A 130 0.23 -15.48 8.17
C THR A 130 -0.08 -15.98 6.76
N ALA A 131 -1.34 -16.29 6.45
CA ALA A 131 -1.71 -16.75 5.11
C ALA A 131 -1.41 -15.68 4.05
N LEU A 132 -1.82 -14.43 4.27
CA LEU A 132 -1.55 -13.33 3.35
C LEU A 132 -0.03 -13.15 3.12
N ASN A 133 0.77 -13.16 4.18
CA ASN A 133 2.20 -12.91 4.12
C ASN A 133 3.03 -14.10 3.62
N LEU A 134 2.53 -15.33 3.73
CA LEU A 134 3.22 -16.50 3.17
C LEU A 134 2.86 -16.76 1.71
N PHE A 135 1.61 -16.53 1.32
CA PHE A 135 1.16 -16.87 -0.05
C PHE A 135 1.22 -15.68 -1.01
N TYR A 136 0.80 -14.49 -0.58
CA TYR A 136 0.66 -13.35 -1.49
C TYR A 136 1.86 -12.40 -1.44
N ALA A 137 2.32 -12.02 -0.24
CA ALA A 137 3.37 -11.02 -0.11
C ALA A 137 4.68 -11.36 -0.87
N PRO A 138 5.20 -12.60 -0.88
CA PRO A 138 6.43 -12.92 -1.59
C PRO A 138 6.26 -12.79 -3.12
N VAL A 139 5.11 -13.20 -3.65
CA VAL A 139 4.78 -13.09 -5.08
C VAL A 139 4.70 -11.62 -5.47
N MET A 140 3.97 -10.82 -4.69
CA MET A 140 3.83 -9.38 -4.90
C MET A 140 5.20 -8.67 -4.86
N MET A 141 6.01 -8.93 -3.84
CA MET A 141 7.34 -8.32 -3.69
C MET A 141 8.31 -8.75 -4.79
N THR A 142 8.21 -9.98 -5.28
CA THR A 142 9.02 -10.45 -6.41
C THR A 142 8.64 -9.71 -7.69
N PHE A 143 7.34 -9.56 -7.97
CA PHE A 143 6.87 -8.80 -9.12
C PHE A 143 7.27 -7.32 -9.05
N HIS A 144 7.10 -6.69 -7.88
CA HIS A 144 7.61 -5.34 -7.62
C HIS A 144 9.12 -5.25 -7.92
N LYS A 145 9.91 -6.20 -7.41
CA LYS A 145 11.36 -6.18 -7.60
C LYS A 145 11.79 -6.30 -9.07
N ILE A 146 11.12 -7.16 -9.83
CA ILE A 146 11.37 -7.36 -11.27
C ILE A 146 11.04 -6.08 -12.04
N THR A 147 9.87 -5.49 -11.79
CA THR A 147 9.44 -4.26 -12.45
C THR A 147 10.35 -3.08 -12.08
N ASP A 148 10.79 -2.98 -10.83
CA ASP A 148 11.77 -1.99 -10.37
C ASP A 148 13.11 -2.10 -11.10
N LEU A 149 13.60 -3.33 -11.29
CA LEU A 149 14.83 -3.59 -12.02
C LEU A 149 14.69 -3.17 -13.48
N HIS A 150 13.58 -3.55 -14.11
CA HIS A 150 13.27 -3.18 -15.49
C HIS A 150 13.21 -1.66 -15.68
N ILE A 151 12.52 -0.93 -14.79
CA ILE A 151 12.46 0.54 -14.82
C ILE A 151 13.86 1.14 -14.75
N ARG A 152 14.72 0.60 -13.88
CA ARG A 152 16.10 1.08 -13.71
C ARG A 152 16.94 0.82 -14.96
N GLU A 153 16.84 -0.35 -15.56
CA GLU A 153 17.58 -0.74 -16.78
C GLU A 153 17.18 0.12 -17.99
N LYS A 154 15.89 0.48 -18.11
CA LYS A 154 15.38 1.37 -19.16
C LYS A 154 15.63 2.86 -18.90
N GLY A 155 16.34 3.20 -17.83
CA GLY A 155 16.73 4.58 -17.50
C GLY A 155 15.62 5.40 -16.82
N GLY A 156 14.60 4.76 -16.27
CA GLY A 156 13.55 5.41 -15.49
C GLY A 156 12.55 6.23 -16.30
N THR A 157 12.39 5.94 -17.60
CA THR A 157 11.45 6.64 -18.49
C THR A 157 10.44 5.68 -19.10
N LEU A 158 9.18 6.11 -19.23
CA LEU A 158 8.14 5.29 -19.88
C LEU A 158 8.43 5.03 -21.36
N ARG A 159 9.06 5.98 -22.06
CA ARG A 159 9.35 5.89 -23.50
C ARG A 159 10.25 4.70 -23.86
N ASN A 160 11.09 4.27 -22.93
CA ASN A 160 12.02 3.16 -23.13
C ASN A 160 11.49 1.83 -22.54
N CYS A 161 10.34 1.83 -21.86
CA CYS A 161 9.73 0.65 -21.24
C CYS A 161 8.81 -0.15 -22.18
N TYR A 162 8.86 0.14 -23.49
CA TYR A 162 8.29 -0.69 -24.55
C TYR A 162 9.37 -1.56 -25.20
#